data_AF-A0A6G1X745-F1
#
_entry.id   AF-A0A6G1X745-F1
#
_cell.length_a   1.000
_cell.length_b   1.000
_cell.length_c   1.000
_cell.angle_alpha   90.00
_cell.angle_beta   90.00
_cell.angle_gamma   90.00
#
_symmetry.space_group_name_H-M   'P 1'
#
loop_
_entity.id
_entity.type
_entity.pdbx_description
1 polymer ?
#
loop_
_entity_poly.entity_id
_entity_poly.type
_entity_poly.pdbx_seq_one_letter_code
_entity_poly.pdbx_strand_id
1 'polypeptide(L)'
;MKKILVITFSIIATIAICFFSVQYIIGALSGLNESATENGRTIVTKKSQALQAEEKRIEDKARLQEALDQINEDYLQLKLDESPSEMKVIDVLHEMVHQKVKAEKKWGQIPMHPKTIEQVNKVIEQGNFERKTELLDMVEKWEDGNFSTADEDHNFLWSIKEGNVGKAYGILSLQEEIKYIHDHFID
;
A
#
# COMPACT_ATOMS: atom_id res chain seq x y z
N MET A 1 46.48 -3.53 72.02
CA MET A 1 46.68 -3.52 70.56
C MET A 1 45.63 -4.33 69.79
N LYS A 2 45.30 -5.58 70.17
CA LYS A 2 44.28 -6.40 69.47
C LYS A 2 42.84 -5.80 69.44
N LYS A 3 42.40 -5.10 70.50
CA LYS A 3 41.05 -4.48 70.58
C LYS A 3 40.87 -3.24 69.69
N ILE A 4 41.93 -2.47 69.45
CA ILE A 4 41.90 -1.27 68.58
C ILE A 4 41.87 -1.68 67.09
N LEU A 5 42.56 -2.78 66.74
CA LEU A 5 42.58 -3.33 65.38
C LEU A 5 41.20 -3.89 64.94
N VAL A 6 40.43 -4.45 65.88
CA VAL A 6 39.08 -4.99 65.58
C VAL A 6 38.06 -3.88 65.33
N ILE A 7 38.15 -2.76 66.06
CA ILE A 7 37.23 -1.63 65.92
C ILE A 7 37.48 -0.89 64.59
N THR A 8 38.74 -0.70 64.18
CA THR A 8 39.05 -0.04 62.90
C THR A 8 38.64 -0.89 61.69
N PHE A 9 38.76 -2.23 61.76
CA PHE A 9 38.30 -3.11 60.69
C PHE A 9 36.77 -3.11 60.54
N SER A 10 36.03 -3.00 61.65
CA SER A 10 34.56 -2.94 61.66
C SER A 10 34.01 -1.65 61.05
N ILE A 11 34.68 -0.51 61.27
CA ILE A 11 34.32 0.79 60.67
C ILE A 11 34.59 0.79 59.16
N ILE A 12 35.71 0.21 58.71
CA ILE A 12 36.03 0.12 57.28
C ILE A 12 35.03 -0.79 56.55
N ALA A 13 34.62 -1.91 57.17
CA ALA A 13 33.62 -2.81 56.60
C ALA A 13 32.23 -2.15 56.44
N THR A 14 31.81 -1.33 57.40
CA THR A 14 30.53 -0.60 57.32
C THR A 14 30.55 0.51 56.27
N ILE A 15 31.66 1.23 56.14
CA ILE A 15 31.84 2.24 55.08
C ILE A 15 31.80 1.59 53.68
N ALA A 16 32.43 0.43 53.51
CA ALA A 16 32.41 -0.30 52.24
C ALA A 16 30.99 -0.74 51.85
N ILE A 17 30.21 -1.28 52.80
CA ILE A 17 28.82 -1.70 52.54
C ILE A 17 27.95 -0.50 52.13
N CYS A 18 28.10 0.64 52.80
CA CYS A 18 27.39 1.87 52.44
C CYS A 18 27.80 2.40 51.05
N PHE A 19 29.06 2.25 50.65
CA PHE A 19 29.49 2.64 49.32
C PHE A 19 28.86 1.76 48.24
N PHE A 20 28.85 0.44 48.44
CA PHE A 20 28.23 -0.49 47.49
C PHE A 20 26.71 -0.30 47.37
N SER A 21 26.01 -0.02 48.47
CA SER A 21 24.56 0.23 48.43
C SER A 21 24.21 1.52 47.68
N VAL A 22 25.01 2.58 47.84
CA VAL A 22 24.84 3.84 47.10
C VAL A 22 25.08 3.63 45.60
N GLN A 23 26.13 2.89 45.21
CA GLN A 23 26.40 2.59 43.79
C GLN A 23 25.28 1.76 43.15
N TYR A 24 24.74 0.79 43.89
CA TYR A 24 23.61 -0.03 43.41
C TYR A 24 22.34 0.81 43.18
N ILE A 25 22.02 1.74 44.10
CA ILE A 25 20.84 2.61 43.98
C ILE A 25 21.00 3.58 42.80
N ILE A 26 22.18 4.16 42.59
CA ILE A 26 22.45 5.06 41.45
C ILE A 26 22.31 4.29 40.12
N GLY A 27 22.80 3.06 40.06
CA GLY A 27 22.66 2.20 38.88
C GLY A 27 21.19 1.86 38.57
N ALA A 28 20.40 1.51 39.60
CA ALA A 28 18.97 1.23 39.45
C ALA A 28 18.15 2.47 39.04
N LEU A 29 18.46 3.65 39.59
CA LEU A 29 17.77 4.89 39.27
C LEU A 29 18.11 5.39 37.84
N SER A 30 19.36 5.19 37.41
CA SER A 30 19.80 5.52 36.04
C SER A 30 19.10 4.65 34.99
N GLY A 31 18.95 3.34 35.25
CA GLY A 31 18.26 2.42 34.34
C GLY A 31 16.77 2.70 34.14
N LEU A 32 16.07 3.22 35.17
CA LEU A 32 14.67 3.63 35.05
C LEU A 32 14.49 4.90 34.19
N ASN A 33 15.39 5.88 34.33
CA ASN A 33 15.35 7.11 33.54
C ASN A 33 15.70 6.86 32.06
N GLU A 34 16.65 5.96 31.80
CA GLU A 34 17.02 5.53 30.45
C GLU A 34 15.87 4.77 29.77
N SER A 35 15.20 3.84 30.48
CA SER A 35 14.01 3.13 29.99
C SER A 35 12.84 4.06 29.64
N ALA A 36 12.55 5.07 30.48
CA ALA A 36 11.46 6.02 30.23
C ALA A 36 11.76 6.95 29.05
N THR A 37 13.01 7.40 28.91
CA THR A 37 13.44 8.27 27.80
C THR A 37 13.53 7.51 26.47
N GLU A 38 13.97 6.25 26.46
CA GLU A 38 14.01 5.40 25.28
C GLU A 38 12.61 5.08 24.74
N ASN A 39 11.66 4.72 25.62
CA ASN A 39 10.27 4.49 25.23
C ASN A 39 9.60 5.77 24.69
N GLY A 40 9.80 6.91 25.36
CA GLY A 40 9.27 8.20 24.89
C GLY A 40 9.82 8.61 23.52
N ARG A 41 11.14 8.46 23.31
CA ARG A 41 11.81 8.77 22.03
C ARG A 41 11.35 7.84 20.91
N THR A 42 11.15 6.56 21.21
CA THR A 42 10.66 5.56 20.25
C THR A 42 9.22 5.87 19.81
N ILE A 43 8.34 6.26 20.72
CA ILE A 43 6.96 6.64 20.41
C ILE A 43 6.90 7.89 19.54
N VAL A 44 7.67 8.93 19.86
CA VAL A 44 7.74 10.17 19.07
C VAL A 44 8.26 9.90 17.66
N THR A 45 9.28 9.05 17.52
CA THR A 45 9.85 8.68 16.22
C THR A 45 8.85 7.93 15.35
N LYS A 46 8.16 6.91 15.91
CA LYS A 46 7.13 6.15 15.18
C LYS A 46 5.96 7.04 14.75
N LYS A 47 5.51 7.97 15.61
CA LYS A 47 4.45 8.92 15.28
C LYS A 47 4.89 9.86 14.14
N SER A 48 6.12 10.37 14.19
CA SER A 48 6.67 11.22 13.11
C SER A 48 6.76 10.47 11.78
N GLN A 49 7.19 9.20 11.79
CA GLN A 49 7.28 8.38 10.59
C GLN A 49 5.89 8.09 10.00
N ALA A 50 4.90 7.78 10.85
CA ALA A 50 3.53 7.57 10.40
C ALA A 50 2.92 8.84 9.78
N LEU A 51 3.17 10.01 10.36
CA LEU A 51 2.73 11.30 9.80
C LEU A 51 3.37 11.58 8.45
N GLN A 52 4.69 11.39 8.32
CA GLN A 52 5.40 11.56 7.04
C GLN A 52 4.91 10.58 5.98
N ALA A 53 4.63 9.33 6.36
CA ALA A 53 4.08 8.34 5.44
C ALA A 53 2.67 8.70 4.97
N GLU A 54 1.84 9.25 5.86
CA GLU A 54 0.50 9.73 5.51
C GLU A 54 0.56 10.94 4.58
N GLU A 55 1.39 11.94 4.89
CA GLU A 55 1.62 13.12 4.04
C GLU A 55 2.08 12.71 2.64
N LYS A 56 3.07 11.81 2.56
CA LYS A 56 3.52 11.26 1.28
C LYS A 56 2.41 10.53 0.53
N ARG A 57 1.55 9.78 1.23
CA ARG A 57 0.43 9.08 0.59
C ARG A 57 -0.61 10.05 0.04
N ILE A 58 -0.88 11.16 0.74
CA ILE A 58 -1.78 12.22 0.28
C ILE A 58 -1.19 12.89 -0.98
N GLU A 59 0.10 13.22 -0.98
CA GLU A 59 0.80 13.77 -2.14
C GLU A 59 0.76 12.80 -3.33
N ASP A 60 1.09 11.53 -3.12
CA ASP A 60 1.04 10.50 -4.17
C ASP A 60 -0.38 10.35 -4.75
N LYS A 61 -1.43 10.44 -3.91
CA LYS A 61 -2.83 10.42 -4.37
C LYS A 61 -3.21 11.66 -5.18
N ALA A 62 -2.74 12.84 -4.77
CA ALA A 62 -2.98 14.08 -5.52
C ALA A 62 -2.31 14.03 -6.90
N ARG A 63 -1.08 13.50 -6.96
CA ARG A 63 -0.36 13.29 -8.23
C ARG A 63 -1.03 12.25 -9.12
N LEU A 64 -1.62 11.20 -8.54
CA LEU A 64 -2.43 10.24 -9.29
C LEU A 64 -3.66 10.91 -9.90
N GLN A 65 -4.37 11.75 -9.12
CA GLN A 65 -5.52 12.49 -9.64
C GLN A 65 -5.11 13.42 -10.78
N GLU A 66 -4.02 14.16 -10.62
CA GLU A 66 -3.47 15.03 -11.67
C GLU A 66 -3.14 14.24 -12.95
N ALA A 67 -2.51 13.06 -12.82
CA ALA A 67 -2.21 12.21 -13.97
C ALA A 67 -3.48 11.72 -14.67
N LEU A 68 -4.54 11.36 -13.93
CA LEU A 68 -5.83 10.98 -14.51
C LEU A 68 -6.48 12.14 -15.27
N ASP A 69 -6.41 13.36 -14.72
CA ASP A 69 -6.98 14.56 -15.33
C ASP A 69 -6.24 14.98 -16.61
N GLN A 70 -4.99 14.56 -16.79
CA GLN A 70 -4.17 14.83 -17.98
C GLN A 70 -4.33 13.80 -19.10
N ILE A 71 -5.05 12.70 -18.87
CA ILE A 71 -5.27 11.67 -19.90
C ILE A 71 -5.97 12.31 -21.10
N ASN A 72 -5.42 12.09 -22.29
CA ASN A 72 -6.02 12.59 -23.53
C ASN A 72 -7.44 11.99 -23.71
N GLU A 73 -8.42 12.86 -23.96
CA GLU A 73 -9.84 12.53 -24.06
C GLU A 73 -10.12 11.44 -25.10
N ASP A 74 -9.28 11.31 -26.13
CA ASP A 74 -9.39 10.24 -27.14
C ASP A 74 -9.25 8.83 -26.55
N TYR A 75 -8.47 8.66 -25.47
CA TYR A 75 -8.35 7.39 -24.75
C TYR A 75 -9.56 7.10 -23.86
N LEU A 76 -10.36 8.12 -23.53
CA LEU A 76 -11.50 8.00 -22.62
C LEU A 76 -12.78 7.55 -23.35
N GLN A 77 -12.73 7.34 -24.66
CA GLN A 77 -13.85 6.85 -25.46
C GLN A 77 -13.68 5.37 -25.80
N LEU A 78 -14.49 4.50 -25.18
CA LEU A 78 -14.45 3.07 -25.48
C LEU A 78 -15.02 2.81 -26.88
N LYS A 79 -14.23 2.19 -27.75
CA LYS A 79 -14.65 1.77 -29.09
C LYS A 79 -15.34 0.40 -29.02
N LEU A 80 -16.49 0.36 -28.35
CA LEU A 80 -17.36 -0.81 -28.28
C LEU A 80 -18.55 -0.63 -29.23
N ASP A 81 -18.97 -1.72 -29.86
CA ASP A 81 -20.19 -1.77 -30.66
C ASP A 81 -21.44 -1.58 -29.77
N GLU A 82 -22.61 -1.29 -30.34
CA GLU A 82 -23.86 -1.13 -29.57
C GLU A 82 -24.26 -2.39 -28.78
N SER A 83 -23.85 -3.57 -29.26
CA SER A 83 -24.11 -4.86 -28.60
C SER A 83 -22.86 -5.74 -28.69
N PRO A 84 -21.81 -5.43 -27.90
CA PRO A 84 -20.56 -6.16 -27.96
C PRO A 84 -20.72 -7.58 -27.42
N SER A 85 -19.88 -8.50 -27.87
CA SER A 85 -19.81 -9.82 -27.25
C SER A 85 -19.23 -9.73 -25.84
N GLU A 86 -19.55 -10.70 -24.98
CA GLU A 86 -18.97 -10.77 -23.62
C GLU A 86 -17.43 -10.79 -23.68
N MET A 87 -16.84 -11.55 -24.60
CA MET A 87 -15.38 -11.61 -24.74
C MET A 87 -14.78 -10.24 -25.07
N LYS A 88 -15.49 -9.40 -25.84
CA LYS A 88 -15.01 -8.05 -26.14
C LYS A 88 -15.07 -7.13 -24.92
N VAL A 89 -16.07 -7.31 -24.06
CA VAL A 89 -16.14 -6.61 -22.77
C VAL A 89 -15.03 -7.10 -21.83
N ILE A 90 -14.77 -8.41 -21.79
CA ILE A 90 -13.65 -9.00 -21.03
C ILE A 90 -12.31 -8.46 -21.51
N ASP A 91 -12.11 -8.31 -22.83
CA ASP A 91 -10.91 -7.67 -23.38
C ASP A 91 -10.72 -6.26 -22.85
N VAL A 92 -11.79 -5.46 -22.85
CA VAL A 92 -11.76 -4.08 -22.33
C VAL A 92 -11.40 -4.06 -20.85
N LEU A 93 -12.08 -4.85 -20.02
CA LEU A 93 -11.82 -4.91 -18.58
C LEU A 93 -10.38 -5.37 -18.28
N HIS A 94 -9.88 -6.35 -19.05
CA HIS A 94 -8.52 -6.87 -18.90
C HIS A 94 -7.47 -5.80 -19.26
N GLU A 95 -7.70 -5.05 -20.33
CA GLU A 95 -6.84 -3.93 -20.72
C GLU A 95 -6.91 -2.74 -19.76
N MET A 96 -8.06 -2.51 -19.10
CA MET A 96 -8.21 -1.48 -18.07
C MET A 96 -7.37 -1.80 -16.82
N VAL A 97 -7.47 -3.03 -16.32
CA VAL A 97 -6.82 -3.42 -15.07
C VAL A 97 -5.29 -3.54 -15.19
N HIS A 98 -4.74 -3.56 -16.42
CA HIS A 98 -3.30 -3.40 -16.66
C HIS A 98 -2.69 -2.17 -15.96
N GLN A 99 -3.44 -1.07 -15.81
CA GLN A 99 -2.99 0.13 -15.07
C GLN A 99 -2.75 -0.12 -13.58
N LYS A 100 -3.31 -1.20 -13.01
CA LYS A 100 -3.28 -1.50 -11.57
C LYS A 100 -2.33 -2.64 -11.19
N VAL A 101 -1.90 -3.48 -12.14
CA VAL A 101 -1.23 -4.74 -11.81
C VAL A 101 0.23 -4.82 -12.26
N LYS A 102 1.01 -5.65 -11.58
CA LYS A 102 2.35 -6.08 -11.97
C LYS A 102 2.23 -7.37 -12.78
N ALA A 103 2.69 -7.34 -14.02
CA ALA A 103 2.70 -8.49 -14.92
C ALA A 103 3.95 -8.44 -15.79
N GLU A 104 4.46 -9.59 -16.22
CA GLU A 104 5.65 -9.67 -17.09
C GLU A 104 5.38 -9.01 -18.46
N LYS A 105 4.17 -9.19 -18.98
CA LYS A 105 3.71 -8.59 -20.24
C LYS A 105 2.27 -8.11 -20.09
N LYS A 106 1.98 -6.99 -20.74
CA LYS A 106 0.65 -6.37 -20.83
C LYS A 106 0.42 -6.04 -22.30
N TRP A 107 -0.70 -6.48 -22.86
CA TRP A 107 -1.06 -6.22 -24.26
C TRP A 107 -2.36 -5.46 -24.33
N GLY A 108 -2.32 -4.28 -24.94
CA GLY A 108 -3.43 -3.34 -24.93
C GLY A 108 -3.43 -2.50 -23.65
N GLN A 109 -4.02 -1.31 -23.79
CA GLN A 109 -4.13 -0.35 -22.71
C GLN A 109 -5.43 0.41 -22.86
N ILE A 110 -6.22 0.42 -21.80
CA ILE A 110 -7.38 1.29 -21.66
C ILE A 110 -7.21 1.97 -20.30
N PRO A 111 -7.43 3.29 -20.19
CA PRO A 111 -7.33 3.97 -18.91
C PRO A 111 -8.27 3.35 -17.87
N MET A 112 -7.77 3.10 -16.66
CA MET A 112 -8.61 2.86 -15.48
C MET A 112 -9.07 4.22 -14.94
N HIS A 113 -10.05 4.82 -15.61
CA HIS A 113 -10.53 6.19 -15.39
C HIS A 113 -12.05 6.18 -15.12
N PRO A 114 -12.60 7.08 -14.27
CA PRO A 114 -14.03 7.09 -13.97
C PRO A 114 -14.94 7.05 -15.21
N LYS A 115 -14.61 7.79 -16.27
CA LYS A 115 -15.35 7.77 -17.55
C LYS A 115 -15.36 6.41 -18.25
N THR A 116 -14.24 5.68 -18.27
CA THR A 116 -14.15 4.37 -18.95
C THR A 116 -14.81 3.29 -18.11
N ILE A 117 -14.70 3.38 -16.78
CA ILE A 117 -15.43 2.53 -15.81
C ILE A 117 -16.95 2.70 -16.01
N GLU A 118 -17.46 3.93 -16.04
CA GLU A 118 -18.89 4.19 -16.24
C GLU A 118 -19.40 3.65 -17.59
N GLN A 119 -18.61 3.80 -18.67
CA GLN A 119 -18.97 3.30 -19.99
C GLN A 119 -19.07 1.77 -20.02
N VAL A 120 -18.07 1.07 -19.47
CA VAL A 120 -18.10 -0.41 -19.46
C VAL A 120 -19.17 -0.95 -18.52
N ASN A 121 -19.44 -0.26 -17.39
CA ASN A 121 -20.52 -0.62 -16.48
C ASN A 121 -21.88 -0.64 -17.22
N LYS A 122 -22.21 0.44 -17.94
CA LYS A 122 -23.45 0.53 -18.74
C LYS A 122 -23.57 -0.58 -19.78
N VAL A 123 -22.47 -0.95 -20.43
CA VAL A 123 -22.46 -2.05 -21.40
C VAL A 123 -22.77 -3.39 -20.71
N ILE A 124 -22.21 -3.64 -19.53
CA ILE A 124 -22.47 -4.86 -18.75
C ILE A 124 -23.92 -4.89 -18.26
N GLU A 125 -24.43 -3.77 -17.73
CA GLU A 125 -25.81 -3.63 -17.26
C GLU A 125 -26.84 -3.91 -18.37
N GLN A 126 -26.57 -3.46 -19.60
CA GLN A 126 -27.48 -3.63 -20.74
C GLN A 126 -27.31 -4.99 -21.43
N GLY A 127 -26.11 -5.57 -21.37
CA GLY A 127 -25.78 -6.86 -21.98
C GLY A 127 -26.45 -8.05 -21.30
N ASN A 128 -26.68 -9.11 -22.08
CA ASN A 128 -27.06 -10.42 -21.58
C ASN A 128 -25.84 -11.36 -21.65
N PHE A 129 -24.99 -11.26 -20.63
CA PHE A 129 -23.71 -11.96 -20.53
C PHE A 129 -23.82 -13.13 -19.55
N GLU A 130 -23.11 -14.22 -19.85
CA GLU A 130 -23.04 -15.41 -19.00
C GLU A 130 -22.43 -15.07 -17.63
N ARG A 131 -21.40 -14.22 -17.63
CA ARG A 131 -20.62 -13.79 -16.45
C ARG A 131 -21.05 -12.42 -15.93
N LYS A 132 -22.27 -11.98 -16.23
CA LYS A 132 -22.72 -10.62 -15.93
C LYS A 132 -22.50 -10.22 -14.47
N THR A 133 -22.82 -11.10 -13.53
CA THR A 133 -22.66 -10.84 -12.09
C THR A 133 -21.20 -10.61 -11.74
N GLU A 134 -20.29 -11.49 -12.17
CA GLU A 134 -18.87 -11.38 -11.88
C GLU A 134 -18.25 -10.11 -12.49
N LEU A 135 -18.70 -9.71 -13.69
CA LEU A 135 -18.23 -8.48 -14.34
C LEU A 135 -18.77 -7.23 -13.63
N LEU A 136 -20.02 -7.22 -13.16
CA LEU A 136 -20.58 -6.11 -12.38
C LEU A 136 -19.88 -5.97 -11.02
N ASP A 137 -19.74 -7.06 -10.27
CA ASP A 137 -19.05 -7.07 -8.97
C ASP A 137 -17.63 -6.50 -9.07
N MET A 138 -16.94 -6.77 -10.18
CA MET A 138 -15.61 -6.23 -10.46
C MET A 138 -15.65 -4.71 -10.70
N VAL A 139 -16.55 -4.25 -11.57
CA VAL A 139 -16.65 -2.83 -11.93
C VAL A 139 -17.17 -1.98 -10.78
N GLU A 140 -18.10 -2.48 -9.97
CA GLU A 140 -18.58 -1.79 -8.75
C GLU A 140 -17.43 -1.53 -7.76
N LYS A 141 -16.55 -2.51 -7.54
CA LYS A 141 -15.34 -2.29 -6.72
C LYS A 141 -14.46 -1.17 -7.30
N TRP A 142 -14.30 -1.14 -8.62
CA TRP A 142 -13.47 -0.14 -9.29
C TRP A 142 -14.09 1.25 -9.24
N GLU A 143 -15.42 1.37 -9.35
CA GLU A 143 -16.18 2.62 -9.16
C GLU A 143 -15.97 3.19 -7.75
N ASP A 144 -15.94 2.33 -6.73
CA ASP A 144 -15.63 2.70 -5.34
C ASP A 144 -14.14 3.04 -5.12
N GLY A 145 -13.31 2.95 -6.15
CA GLY A 145 -11.87 3.14 -6.07
C GLY A 145 -11.15 2.01 -5.31
N ASN A 146 -11.82 0.88 -5.10
CA ASN A 146 -11.26 -0.28 -4.43
C ASN A 146 -10.53 -1.20 -5.42
N PHE A 147 -9.20 -1.06 -5.44
CA PHE A 147 -8.31 -1.88 -6.26
C PHE A 147 -7.50 -2.88 -5.44
N SER A 148 -7.92 -3.22 -4.21
CA SER A 148 -7.16 -4.10 -3.32
C SER A 148 -7.00 -5.53 -3.85
N THR A 149 -7.83 -5.94 -4.81
CA THR A 149 -7.83 -7.25 -5.46
C THR A 149 -7.61 -7.14 -6.98
N ALA A 150 -7.00 -6.06 -7.47
CA ALA A 150 -6.90 -5.81 -8.91
C ALA A 150 -6.11 -6.89 -9.66
N ASP A 151 -5.14 -7.54 -9.01
CA ASP A 151 -4.40 -8.67 -9.57
C ASP A 151 -5.24 -9.96 -9.65
N GLU A 152 -6.13 -10.18 -8.70
CA GLU A 152 -7.14 -11.25 -8.76
C GLU A 152 -8.14 -10.98 -9.89
N ASP A 153 -8.64 -9.74 -9.99
CA ASP A 153 -9.55 -9.30 -11.06
C ASP A 153 -8.92 -9.51 -12.45
N HIS A 154 -7.67 -9.06 -12.61
CA HIS A 154 -6.88 -9.32 -13.81
C HIS A 154 -6.77 -10.82 -14.10
N ASN A 155 -6.39 -11.62 -13.10
CA ASN A 155 -6.14 -13.04 -13.29
C ASN A 155 -7.41 -13.84 -13.58
N PHE A 156 -8.56 -13.40 -13.08
CA PHE A 156 -9.87 -13.93 -13.46
C PHE A 156 -10.12 -13.71 -14.96
N LEU A 157 -10.02 -12.46 -15.44
CA LEU A 157 -10.22 -12.12 -16.86
C LEU A 157 -9.20 -12.83 -17.77
N TRP A 158 -7.93 -12.86 -17.33
CA TRP A 158 -6.83 -13.55 -18.01
C TRP A 158 -7.08 -15.05 -18.16
N SER A 159 -7.68 -15.69 -17.14
CA SER A 159 -7.99 -17.12 -17.18
C SER A 159 -9.11 -17.46 -18.18
N ILE A 160 -10.11 -16.59 -18.32
CA ILE A 160 -11.20 -16.75 -19.29
C ILE A 160 -10.65 -16.64 -20.72
N LYS A 161 -9.64 -15.80 -20.93
CA LYS A 161 -8.93 -15.65 -22.21
C LYS A 161 -7.94 -16.79 -22.51
N GLU A 162 -7.87 -17.83 -21.66
CA GLU A 162 -6.92 -18.95 -21.78
C GLU A 162 -5.47 -18.47 -21.91
N GLY A 163 -5.12 -17.41 -21.18
CA GLY A 163 -3.79 -16.81 -21.24
C GLY A 163 -2.69 -17.78 -20.82
N ASN A 164 -1.53 -17.69 -21.46
CA ASN A 164 -0.32 -18.45 -21.09
C ASN A 164 0.84 -17.56 -20.62
N VAL A 165 0.75 -16.25 -20.89
CA VAL A 165 1.76 -15.25 -20.57
C VAL A 165 1.05 -14.01 -20.03
N GLY A 166 1.71 -13.25 -19.15
CA GLY A 166 1.18 -11.99 -18.64
C GLY A 166 0.29 -12.11 -17.40
N LYS A 167 0.29 -13.25 -16.70
CA LYS A 167 -0.39 -13.38 -15.40
C LYS A 167 0.14 -12.34 -14.40
N ALA A 168 -0.76 -11.70 -13.67
CA ALA A 168 -0.38 -10.74 -12.64
C ALA A 168 0.19 -11.43 -11.39
N TYR A 169 1.21 -10.82 -10.79
CA TYR A 169 1.87 -11.29 -9.57
C TYR A 169 1.82 -10.27 -8.42
N GLY A 170 1.07 -9.19 -8.58
CA GLY A 170 0.82 -8.19 -7.54
C GLY A 170 0.23 -6.90 -8.08
N ILE A 171 0.04 -5.93 -7.19
CA ILE A 171 -0.55 -4.62 -7.49
C ILE A 171 0.56 -3.58 -7.59
N LEU A 172 0.41 -2.61 -8.51
CA LEU A 172 1.30 -1.47 -8.65
C LEU A 172 1.19 -0.55 -7.43
N SER A 173 2.32 -0.01 -7.00
CA SER A 173 2.32 1.16 -6.11
C SER A 173 1.78 2.38 -6.84
N LEU A 174 1.33 3.40 -6.10
CA LEU A 174 0.84 4.66 -6.69
C LEU A 174 1.85 5.28 -7.66
N GLN A 175 3.15 5.23 -7.35
CA GLN A 175 4.20 5.76 -8.23
C GLN A 175 4.36 4.94 -9.51
N GLU A 176 4.24 3.62 -9.44
CA GLU A 176 4.28 2.75 -10.62
C GLU A 176 3.04 2.95 -11.50
N GLU A 177 1.86 3.16 -10.89
CA GLU A 177 0.63 3.49 -11.62
C GLU A 177 0.71 4.86 -12.31
N ILE A 178 1.16 5.91 -11.60
CA ILE A 178 1.37 7.24 -12.20
C ILE A 178 2.29 7.14 -13.41
N LYS A 179 3.40 6.40 -13.27
CA LYS A 179 4.31 6.17 -14.40
C LYS A 179 3.60 5.46 -15.55
N TYR A 180 2.79 4.44 -15.26
CA TYR A 180 2.02 3.73 -16.28
C TYR A 180 1.09 4.68 -17.04
N ILE A 181 0.38 5.58 -16.35
CA ILE A 181 -0.50 6.57 -16.98
C ILE A 181 0.29 7.48 -17.92
N HIS A 182 1.41 8.04 -17.45
CA HIS A 182 2.27 8.89 -18.27
C HIS A 182 2.81 8.18 -19.50
N ASP A 183 3.27 6.93 -19.37
CA ASP A 183 3.89 6.20 -20.48
C ASP A 183 2.89 5.82 -21.59
N HIS A 184 1.58 5.77 -21.30
CA HIS A 184 0.58 5.18 -22.21
C HIS A 184 -0.53 6.13 -22.64
N PHE A 185 -0.83 7.19 -21.88
CA PHE A 185 -2.04 8.00 -22.05
C PHE A 185 -1.82 9.51 -22.07
N ILE A 186 -0.60 9.97 -21.79
CA ILE A 186 -0.23 11.39 -21.77
C ILE A 186 0.88 11.57 -22.82
N ASP A 187 0.65 12.47 -23.78
CA ASP A 187 1.61 12.83 -24.84
C ASP A 187 2.70 13.79 -24.34
#